data_AF-Q8R0G4-F1
#
_entry.id   AF-Q8R0G4-F1
#
_cell.length_a   1.000
_cell.length_b   1.000
_cell.length_c   1.000
_cell.angle_alpha   90.00
_cell.angle_beta   90.00
_cell.angle_gamma   90.00
#
_symmetry.space_group_name_H-M   'P 1'
#
loop_
_entity.id
_entity.type
_entity.pdbx_description
1 polymer ?
#
loop_
_entity_poly.entity_id
_entity_poly.type
_entity_poly.pdbx_seq_one_letter_code
_entity_poly.pdbx_strand_id
1 'polypeptide(L)'
;NSFEMHSSELVAKIKKIRRDLIKHGILHLALLTHVDSLDLITKEDMTDIYNYSPVKSKLEAFHGVFGFALSDILVVSNYVSEWQLDPVKDMLILSALKEILYTANEFLEDLPLNK
;
A
#
# COMPACT_ATOMS: atom_id res chain seq x y z
N ASN A 1 -4.16 6.98 -12.10
CA ASN A 1 -3.17 6.55 -11.08
C ASN A 1 -1.77 6.55 -11.71
N SER A 2 -0.74 7.16 -11.10
CA SER A 2 0.61 7.29 -11.71
C SER A 2 1.33 5.95 -11.94
N PHE A 3 0.80 4.88 -11.37
CA PHE A 3 1.17 3.49 -11.61
C PHE A 3 1.11 3.08 -13.08
N GLU A 4 0.21 3.65 -13.89
CA GLU A 4 0.04 3.17 -15.27
C GLU A 4 1.09 3.71 -16.25
N MET A 5 1.92 4.67 -15.83
CA MET A 5 3.00 5.24 -16.65
C MET A 5 4.36 5.04 -15.97
N HIS A 6 4.85 3.81 -15.97
CA HIS A 6 6.15 3.48 -15.43
C HIS A 6 7.27 3.71 -16.44
N SER A 7 8.23 4.59 -16.13
CA SER A 7 9.55 4.46 -16.76
C SER A 7 10.21 3.18 -16.24
N SER A 8 10.82 2.40 -17.12
CA SER A 8 11.52 1.17 -16.76
C SER A 8 12.59 1.41 -15.69
N GLU A 9 13.18 2.61 -15.70
CA GLU A 9 14.15 3.07 -14.70
C GLU A 9 13.56 3.19 -13.29
N LEU A 10 12.35 3.75 -13.14
CA LEU A 10 11.70 3.88 -11.84
C LEU A 10 11.39 2.50 -11.23
N VAL A 11 10.88 1.58 -12.05
CA VAL A 11 10.61 0.19 -11.62
C VAL A 11 11.89 -0.50 -11.16
N ALA A 12 12.98 -0.34 -11.91
CA ALA A 12 14.27 -0.90 -11.53
C ALA A 12 14.78 -0.32 -10.20
N LYS A 13 14.64 0.99 -9.96
CA LYS A 13 15.03 1.65 -8.70
C LYS A 13 14.23 1.12 -7.51
N ILE A 14 12.91 1.06 -7.62
CA ILE A 14 12.04 0.55 -6.54
C ILE A 14 12.36 -0.92 -6.24
N LYS A 15 12.53 -1.77 -7.26
CA LYS A 15 12.96 -3.17 -7.08
C LYS A 15 14.32 -3.31 -6.41
N LYS A 16 15.24 -2.39 -6.69
CA LYS A 16 16.57 -2.39 -6.06
C LYS A 16 16.44 -2.05 -4.58
N ILE A 17 15.76 -0.95 -4.24
CA ILE A 17 15.51 -0.53 -2.85
C ILE A 17 14.85 -1.65 -2.07
N ARG A 18 13.79 -2.26 -2.62
CA ARG A 18 13.08 -3.38 -1.98
C ARG A 18 14.01 -4.54 -1.64
N ARG A 19 14.83 -4.99 -2.59
CA ARG A 19 15.81 -6.07 -2.37
C ARG A 19 16.87 -5.70 -1.33
N ASP A 20 17.31 -4.44 -1.33
CA ASP A 20 18.26 -3.95 -0.34
C ASP A 20 17.63 -3.94 1.07
N LEU A 21 16.38 -3.52 1.23
CA LEU A 21 15.67 -3.57 2.51
C LEU A 21 15.53 -5.01 3.03
N ILE A 22 15.11 -5.96 2.16
CA ILE A 22 15.04 -7.39 2.50
C ILE A 22 16.39 -7.93 2.96
N LYS A 23 17.48 -7.59 2.25
CA LYS A 23 18.83 -8.04 2.59
C LYS A 23 19.28 -7.58 3.98
N HIS A 24 18.80 -6.43 4.43
CA HIS A 24 19.12 -5.89 5.76
C HIS A 24 18.08 -6.26 6.83
N GLY A 25 17.11 -7.14 6.51
CA GLY A 25 16.06 -7.54 7.45
C GLY A 25 15.07 -6.42 7.79
N ILE A 26 14.97 -5.38 6.97
CA ILE A 26 14.08 -4.25 7.22
C ILE A 26 12.71 -4.56 6.63
N LEU A 27 11.69 -4.60 7.48
CA LEU A 27 10.29 -4.70 7.05
C LEU A 27 9.89 -3.44 6.28
N HIS A 28 9.13 -3.61 5.21
CA HIS A 28 8.74 -2.52 4.32
C HIS A 28 7.40 -2.81 3.67
N LEU A 29 6.60 -1.76 3.50
CA LEU A 29 5.26 -1.80 2.96
C LEU A 29 5.17 -0.85 1.75
N ALA A 30 4.24 -1.12 0.84
CA ALA A 30 3.89 -0.23 -0.26
C ALA A 30 2.51 0.40 0.01
N LEU A 31 2.40 1.71 -0.21
CA LEU A 31 1.11 2.41 -0.20
C LEU A 31 0.62 2.60 -1.63
N LEU A 32 -0.49 1.95 -1.99
CA LEU A 32 -1.18 2.17 -3.24
C LEU A 32 -2.22 3.28 -3.05
N THR A 33 -1.90 4.48 -3.53
CA THR A 33 -2.73 5.68 -3.38
C THR A 33 -3.74 5.85 -4.52
N HIS A 34 -4.65 6.83 -4.36
CA HIS A 34 -5.64 7.25 -5.37
C HIS A 34 -6.47 6.10 -5.94
N VAL A 35 -6.86 5.14 -5.10
CA VAL A 35 -7.73 4.04 -5.56
C VAL A 35 -9.14 4.52 -5.91
N ASP A 36 -9.59 5.61 -5.27
CA ASP A 36 -10.84 6.33 -5.53
C ASP A 36 -10.94 6.99 -6.91
N SER A 37 -9.81 7.22 -7.60
CA SER A 37 -9.80 7.61 -9.02
C SER A 37 -10.27 6.51 -9.98
N LEU A 38 -10.58 5.33 -9.47
CA LEU A 38 -11.37 4.34 -10.19
C LEU A 38 -12.82 4.78 -10.12
N ASP A 39 -13.38 5.21 -11.24
CA ASP A 39 -14.70 5.83 -11.42
C ASP A 39 -15.92 5.02 -10.89
N LEU A 40 -15.70 3.92 -10.17
CA LEU A 40 -16.67 2.90 -9.83
C LEU A 40 -16.67 2.49 -8.35
N ILE A 41 -15.79 3.03 -7.49
CA ILE A 41 -15.79 2.63 -6.07
C ILE A 41 -16.94 3.35 -5.34
N THR A 42 -17.99 2.61 -5.01
CA THR A 42 -19.06 3.08 -4.12
C THR A 42 -18.67 2.90 -2.65
N LYS A 43 -19.38 3.56 -1.73
CA LYS A 43 -19.12 3.41 -0.29
C LYS A 43 -19.29 1.97 0.21
N GLU A 44 -20.15 1.18 -0.44
CA GLU A 44 -20.39 -0.23 -0.14
C GLU A 44 -19.25 -1.14 -0.64
N ASP A 45 -18.57 -0.76 -1.72
CA ASP A 45 -17.42 -1.51 -2.24
C ASP A 45 -16.17 -1.38 -1.37
N MET A 46 -16.10 -0.35 -0.53
CA MET A 46 -14.94 -0.10 0.32
C MET A 46 -14.96 -0.86 1.65
N THR A 47 -16.10 -1.45 2.05
CA THR A 47 -16.15 -2.39 3.18
C THR A 47 -15.33 -3.66 2.94
N ASP A 48 -15.12 -4.02 1.67
CA ASP A 48 -14.25 -5.15 1.26
C ASP A 48 -13.38 -4.75 0.05
N ILE A 49 -12.63 -3.67 0.23
CA ILE A 49 -11.87 -3.04 -0.85
C ILE A 49 -10.85 -3.97 -1.51
N TYR A 50 -10.36 -4.98 -0.79
CA TYR A 50 -9.41 -5.96 -1.30
C TYR A 50 -10.06 -7.01 -2.21
N ASN A 51 -11.36 -7.27 -2.04
CA ASN A 51 -12.12 -8.14 -2.94
C ASN A 51 -12.83 -7.38 -4.08
N TYR A 52 -12.87 -6.05 -4.01
CA TYR A 52 -13.36 -5.22 -5.11
C TYR A 52 -12.49 -5.37 -6.35
N SER A 53 -13.09 -5.87 -7.44
CA SER A 53 -12.35 -6.37 -8.62
C SER A 53 -11.36 -5.35 -9.23
N PRO A 54 -11.71 -4.07 -9.42
CA PRO A 54 -10.75 -3.07 -9.91
C PRO A 54 -9.53 -2.84 -9.01
N VAL A 55 -9.71 -2.88 -7.68
CA VAL A 55 -8.60 -2.72 -6.72
C VAL A 55 -7.73 -3.97 -6.72
N LYS A 56 -8.35 -5.15 -6.72
CA LYS A 56 -7.64 -6.43 -6.82
C LYS A 56 -6.75 -6.51 -8.06
N SER A 57 -7.26 -6.12 -9.24
CA SER A 57 -6.45 -6.12 -10.46
C SER A 57 -5.26 -5.15 -10.38
N LYS A 58 -5.42 -3.99 -9.73
CA LYS A 58 -4.31 -3.06 -9.48
C LYS A 58 -3.29 -3.62 -8.51
N LEU A 59 -3.73 -4.29 -7.44
CA LEU A 59 -2.85 -4.97 -6.50
C LEU A 59 -2.04 -6.08 -7.19
N GLU A 60 -2.69 -6.91 -8.01
CA GLU A 60 -2.03 -7.96 -8.80
C GLU A 60 -1.02 -7.38 -9.81
N ALA A 61 -1.39 -6.30 -10.49
CA ALA A 61 -0.49 -5.59 -11.39
C ALA A 61 0.72 -5.01 -10.64
N PHE A 62 0.50 -4.36 -9.50
CA PHE A 62 1.56 -3.81 -8.66
C PHE A 62 2.49 -4.91 -8.14
N HIS A 63 1.92 -6.02 -7.67
CA HIS A 63 2.64 -7.22 -7.29
C HIS A 63 3.52 -7.73 -8.44
N GLY A 64 2.96 -7.92 -9.63
CA GLY A 64 3.71 -8.40 -10.80
C GLY A 64 4.83 -7.43 -11.23
N VAL A 65 4.56 -6.11 -11.16
CA VAL A 65 5.52 -5.09 -11.58
C VAL A 65 6.65 -4.93 -10.56
N PHE A 66 6.37 -4.87 -9.25
CA PHE A 66 7.36 -4.49 -8.22
C PHE A 66 7.83 -5.64 -7.32
N GLY A 67 7.06 -6.73 -7.26
CA GLY A 67 7.36 -7.95 -6.51
C GLY A 67 7.15 -7.84 -5.00
N PHE A 68 6.26 -6.94 -4.53
CA PHE A 68 5.77 -6.93 -3.15
C PHE A 68 4.75 -8.04 -2.95
N ALA A 69 4.68 -8.68 -1.78
CA ALA A 69 3.56 -9.58 -1.49
C ALA A 69 2.25 -8.78 -1.43
N LEU A 70 1.12 -9.41 -1.74
CA LEU A 70 -0.18 -8.73 -1.70
C LEU A 70 -0.51 -8.21 -0.28
N SER A 71 -0.05 -8.92 0.76
CA SER A 71 -0.14 -8.51 2.17
C SER A 71 0.60 -7.22 2.48
N ASP A 72 1.65 -6.90 1.71
CA ASP A 72 2.54 -5.78 1.98
C ASP A 72 2.13 -4.52 1.21
N ILE A 73 1.01 -4.60 0.45
CA ILE A 73 0.49 -3.49 -0.34
C ILE A 73 -0.79 -2.97 0.32
N LEU A 74 -0.67 -1.83 0.98
CA LEU A 74 -1.78 -1.18 1.66
C LEU A 74 -2.48 -0.20 0.72
N VAL A 75 -3.79 -0.36 0.62
CA VAL A 75 -4.64 0.51 -0.20
C VAL A 75 -5.03 1.75 0.60
N VAL A 76 -4.78 2.93 0.04
CA VAL A 76 -5.18 4.21 0.65
C VAL A 76 -5.84 5.12 -0.37
N SER A 77 -6.82 5.89 0.11
CA SER A 77 -7.45 6.97 -0.64
C SER A 77 -7.15 8.29 0.07
N ASN A 78 -6.47 9.20 -0.61
CA ASN A 78 -6.01 10.45 0.00
C ASN A 78 -7.06 11.55 -0.16
N TYR A 79 -7.04 12.50 0.78
CA TYR A 79 -7.68 13.80 0.59
C TYR A 79 -6.79 14.64 -0.32
N VAL A 80 -7.32 15.06 -1.47
CA VAL A 80 -6.57 15.82 -2.47
C VAL A 80 -7.18 17.20 -2.67
N SER A 81 -8.49 17.25 -2.84
CA SER A 81 -9.24 18.49 -3.08
C SER A 81 -10.49 18.61 -2.22
N GLU A 82 -10.82 17.56 -1.48
CA GLU A 82 -12.02 17.48 -0.65
C GLU A 82 -11.82 18.26 0.64
N TRP A 83 -12.79 19.12 0.95
CA TRP A 83 -12.83 19.91 2.18
C TRP A 83 -13.59 19.20 3.31
N GLN A 84 -14.46 18.25 2.95
CA GLN A 84 -15.25 17.48 3.90
C GLN A 84 -14.60 16.12 4.13
N LEU A 85 -14.71 15.62 5.36
CA LEU A 85 -14.28 14.28 5.69
C LEU A 85 -15.17 13.25 4.97
N ASP A 86 -14.52 12.24 4.41
CA ASP A 86 -15.15 11.05 3.88
C ASP A 86 -14.80 9.86 4.81
N PRO A 87 -15.78 9.28 5.51
CA PRO A 87 -15.54 8.19 6.46
C PRO A 87 -14.82 6.98 5.87
N VAL A 88 -14.94 6.79 4.56
CA VAL A 88 -14.33 5.67 3.86
C VAL A 88 -12.86 5.93 3.59
N LYS A 89 -12.50 7.15 3.17
CA LYS A 89 -11.09 7.58 3.10
C LYS A 89 -10.43 7.50 4.47
N ASP A 90 -11.13 7.96 5.50
CA ASP A 90 -10.65 7.87 6.89
C ASP A 90 -10.40 6.42 7.30
N MET A 91 -11.34 5.51 7.01
CA MET A 91 -11.17 4.09 7.31
C MET A 91 -9.93 3.51 6.63
N LEU A 92 -9.71 3.79 5.34
CA LEU A 92 -8.53 3.29 4.61
C LEU A 92 -7.22 3.85 5.17
N ILE A 93 -7.16 5.16 5.42
CA ILE A 93 -5.96 5.81 5.97
C ILE A 93 -5.66 5.28 7.37
N LEU A 94 -6.66 5.17 8.24
CA LEU A 94 -6.48 4.67 9.60
C LEU A 94 -6.12 3.18 9.63
N SER A 95 -6.67 2.39 8.71
CA SER A 95 -6.32 0.97 8.57
C SER A 95 -4.88 0.81 8.11
N ALA A 96 -4.44 1.59 7.11
CA ALA A 96 -3.05 1.58 6.67
C ALA A 96 -2.08 2.04 7.77
N LEU A 97 -2.43 3.09 8.53
CA LEU A 97 -1.64 3.55 9.66
C LEU A 97 -1.51 2.45 10.73
N LYS A 98 -2.59 1.75 11.04
CA LYS A 98 -2.59 0.63 11.99
C LYS A 98 -1.65 -0.50 11.53
N GLU A 99 -1.70 -0.89 10.27
CA GLU A 99 -0.78 -1.90 9.71
C GLU A 99 0.68 -1.43 9.73
N ILE A 100 0.96 -0.17 9.38
CA ILE A 100 2.32 0.40 9.51
C ILE A 100 2.84 0.30 10.94
N LEU A 101 2.01 0.63 11.93
CA LEU A 101 2.37 0.55 13.34
C LEU A 101 2.60 -0.90 13.79
N TYR A 102 1.79 -1.86 13.32
CA TYR A 102 2.01 -3.28 13.61
C TYR A 102 3.30 -3.79 13.02
N THR A 103 3.57 -3.51 11.74
CA THR A 103 4.83 -3.90 11.09
C THR A 103 6.03 -3.27 11.78
N ALA A 104 5.94 -2.01 12.20
CA ALA A 104 7.01 -1.37 12.97
C ALA A 104 7.21 -2.04 14.34
N ASN A 105 6.13 -2.41 15.03
CA ASN A 105 6.21 -3.12 16.31
C ASN A 105 6.83 -4.51 16.16
N GLU A 106 6.39 -5.29 15.17
CA GLU A 106 6.95 -6.61 14.85
C GLU A 106 8.46 -6.52 14.57
N PHE A 107 8.88 -5.54 13.76
CA PHE A 107 10.31 -5.30 13.53
C PHE A 107 11.08 -5.03 14.84
N LEU A 108 10.51 -4.25 15.77
CA LEU A 108 11.16 -3.93 17.04
C LEU A 108 11.21 -5.12 18.01
N GLU A 109 10.19 -5.99 18.00
CA GLU A 109 10.14 -7.21 18.82
C GLU A 109 11.17 -8.25 18.38
N ASP A 110 11.47 -8.32 17.08
CA ASP A 110 12.48 -9.21 16.50
C ASP A 110 13.93 -8.72 16.71
N LEU A 111 14.12 -7.46 17.12
CA LEU A 111 15.46 -6.96 17.44
C LEU A 111 15.99 -7.69 18.68
N PRO A 112 17.26 -8.15 18.65
CA PRO A 112 17.85 -8.74 19.84
C PRO A 112 17.84 -7.70 20.97
N LEU A 113 17.23 -8.06 22.10
CA LEU A 113 17.37 -7.29 23.34
C LEU A 113 18.86 -7.14 23.62
N ASN A 114 19.38 -5.93 23.42
CA ASN A 114 20.73 -5.60 23.87
C ASN A 114 20.79 -5.89 25.38
N LYS A 115 21.45 -6.98 25.75
CA LYS A 115 21.89 -7.28 27.12
C LYS A 115 23.27 -6.68 27.35
#